data_AF-A0A1I1Q5N0-F1
#
_entry.id   AF-A0A1I1Q5N0-F1
#
_cell.length_a   1.000
_cell.length_b   1.000
_cell.length_c   1.000
_cell.angle_alpha   90.00
_cell.angle_beta   90.00
_cell.angle_gamma   90.00
#
_symmetry.space_group_name_H-M   'P 1'
#
loop_
_entity.id
_entity.type
_entity.pdbx_description
1 polymer ?
#
loop_
_entity_poly.entity_id
_entity_poly.type
_entity_poly.pdbx_seq_one_letter_code
_entity_poly.pdbx_strand_id
1 'polypeptide(L)'
;MTDDLDTLARTARLDVLVEGYARVPRVAGTVSVIRDAGRVVVVDPGMVADRELILQPLEDLGIAPGDVTDVVVSHHHLDHTVNIALFPQVPVHDVASVITGDHFERRAADGVQLTPSVRLLATPGHTPQDITTLVGTADDVVALTHLWWTAEGPADDPYTPDRDQLREQRERVLALATLVVPGHGPAFRPGPDTPR
;
A
#
# COMPACT_ATOMS: atom_id res chain seq x y z
N MET A 1 -10.58 16.21 -7.87
CA MET A 1 -9.26 16.53 -8.44
C MET A 1 -8.97 15.41 -9.42
N THR A 2 -8.64 15.69 -10.67
CA THR A 2 -8.40 14.62 -11.67
C THR A 2 -7.16 13.84 -11.26
N ASP A 3 -7.23 12.50 -11.28
CA ASP A 3 -6.09 11.59 -11.02
C ASP A 3 -5.09 11.63 -12.19
N ASP A 4 -4.54 12.81 -12.44
CA ASP A 4 -3.63 13.04 -13.53
C ASP A 4 -2.23 12.51 -13.19
N LEU A 5 -1.74 11.59 -14.02
CA LEU A 5 -0.40 11.01 -13.90
C LEU A 5 0.70 11.95 -14.39
N ASP A 6 0.37 13.07 -15.05
CA ASP A 6 1.35 14.02 -15.62
C ASP A 6 2.32 14.58 -14.57
N THR A 7 1.95 14.51 -13.30
CA THR A 7 2.73 14.99 -12.16
C THR A 7 3.41 13.87 -11.34
N LEU A 8 3.25 12.60 -11.72
CA LEU A 8 3.89 11.46 -11.05
C LEU A 8 5.23 11.12 -11.73
N ALA A 9 6.32 11.47 -11.06
CA ALA A 9 7.66 11.11 -11.52
C ALA A 9 7.89 9.58 -11.49
N ARG A 10 8.93 9.12 -12.17
CA ARG A 10 9.23 7.69 -12.44
C ARG A 10 10.58 7.26 -11.87
N THR A 11 10.92 7.74 -10.68
CA THR A 11 12.26 7.55 -10.08
C THR A 11 12.26 6.66 -8.85
N ALA A 12 11.10 6.24 -8.34
CA ALA A 12 11.03 5.40 -7.17
C ALA A 12 11.62 4.01 -7.43
N ARG A 13 12.30 3.46 -6.43
CA ARG A 13 12.57 2.03 -6.31
C ARG A 13 11.55 1.42 -5.35
N LEU A 14 10.96 0.30 -5.74
CA LEU A 14 9.96 -0.42 -4.96
C LEU A 14 10.38 -1.88 -4.84
N ASP A 15 10.27 -2.43 -3.63
CA ASP A 15 10.51 -3.83 -3.35
C ASP A 15 9.36 -4.36 -2.49
N VAL A 16 8.77 -5.50 -2.89
CA VAL A 16 7.82 -6.25 -2.06
C VAL A 16 8.64 -7.12 -1.12
N LEU A 17 8.59 -6.81 0.17
CA LEU A 17 9.35 -7.53 1.21
C LEU A 17 8.68 -8.85 1.56
N VAL A 18 7.34 -8.82 1.62
CA VAL A 18 6.51 -9.97 1.96
C VAL A 18 5.34 -10.00 1.01
N GLU A 19 5.17 -11.11 0.30
CA GLU A 19 3.92 -11.44 -0.37
C GLU A 19 2.92 -11.96 0.67
N GLY A 20 1.81 -11.25 0.84
CA GLY A 20 0.78 -11.61 1.81
C GLY A 20 0.05 -12.90 1.45
N TYR A 21 -0.89 -13.29 2.31
CA TYR A 21 -1.80 -14.40 2.04
C TYR A 21 -3.05 -14.33 2.91
N ALA A 22 -4.17 -14.85 2.41
CA ALA A 22 -5.41 -15.02 3.17
C ALA A 22 -5.88 -16.49 3.06
N ARG A 23 -5.55 -17.31 4.07
CA ARG A 23 -5.91 -18.74 4.13
C ARG A 23 -6.23 -19.16 5.56
N VAL A 24 -7.51 -19.19 5.93
CA VAL A 24 -7.95 -19.49 7.31
C VAL A 24 -7.25 -20.76 7.86
N PRO A 25 -6.63 -20.71 9.06
CA PRO A 25 -6.65 -19.61 10.04
C PRO A 25 -5.46 -18.61 9.93
N ARG A 26 -4.70 -18.62 8.84
CA ARG A 26 -3.49 -17.81 8.65
C ARG A 26 -3.75 -16.64 7.70
N VAL A 27 -3.37 -15.44 8.13
CA VAL A 27 -3.44 -14.22 7.32
C VAL A 27 -2.13 -13.44 7.46
N ALA A 28 -1.71 -12.81 6.38
CA ALA A 28 -0.60 -11.86 6.34
C ALA A 28 -0.87 -10.80 5.27
N GLY A 29 -0.66 -9.53 5.60
CA GLY A 29 -0.67 -8.45 4.63
C GLY A 29 0.59 -8.45 3.77
N THR A 30 0.48 -7.94 2.55
CA THR A 30 1.64 -7.69 1.68
C THR A 30 2.39 -6.47 2.19
N VAL A 31 3.70 -6.61 2.44
CA VAL A 31 4.55 -5.53 2.96
C VAL A 31 5.50 -5.07 1.87
N SER A 32 5.63 -3.75 1.69
CA SER A 32 6.52 -3.17 0.68
C SER A 32 7.37 -2.04 1.23
N VAL A 33 8.52 -1.79 0.60
CA VAL A 33 9.35 -0.60 0.85
C VAL A 33 9.54 0.19 -0.44
N ILE A 34 9.43 1.52 -0.32
CA ILE A 34 9.63 2.47 -1.41
C ILE A 34 10.79 3.39 -1.06
N ARG A 35 11.69 3.61 -2.01
CA ARG A 35 12.82 4.54 -1.89
C ARG A 35 12.72 5.58 -3.01
N ASP A 36 12.50 6.83 -2.64
CA ASP A 36 12.42 7.96 -3.59
C ASP A 36 12.75 9.28 -2.91
N ALA A 37 13.44 10.18 -3.62
CA ALA A 37 13.76 11.53 -3.15
C ALA A 37 14.31 11.63 -1.71
N GLY A 38 15.12 10.65 -1.29
CA GLY A 38 15.70 10.60 0.06
C GLY A 38 14.77 10.07 1.17
N ARG A 39 13.57 9.60 0.82
CA ARG A 39 12.64 8.93 1.73
C ARG A 39 12.73 7.41 1.61
N VAL A 40 12.46 6.73 2.72
CA VAL A 40 12.30 5.28 2.83
C VAL A 40 10.93 5.04 3.44
N VAL A 41 9.96 4.65 2.62
CA VAL A 41 8.55 4.51 3.02
C VAL A 41 8.21 3.04 3.12
N VAL A 42 7.77 2.58 4.28
CA VAL A 42 7.23 1.22 4.44
C VAL A 42 5.70 1.28 4.33
N VAL A 43 5.13 0.39 3.53
CA VAL A 43 3.67 0.30 3.33
C VAL A 43 3.17 -1.00 3.95
N ASP A 44 2.14 -0.88 4.77
CA ASP A 44 1.43 -1.97 5.45
C ASP A 44 2.34 -2.96 6.20
N PRO A 45 3.15 -2.53 7.18
CA PRO A 45 3.91 -3.46 8.01
C PRO A 45 2.96 -4.21 8.97
N GLY A 46 2.22 -5.15 8.40
CA GLY A 46 1.15 -5.88 9.04
C GLY A 46 1.57 -7.25 9.57
N MET A 47 0.61 -8.18 9.64
CA MET A 47 0.84 -9.50 10.21
C MET A 47 1.75 -10.32 9.29
N VAL A 48 2.72 -11.00 9.90
CA VAL A 48 3.65 -11.93 9.28
C VAL A 48 3.84 -13.12 10.21
N ALA A 49 4.23 -14.28 9.67
CA ALA A 49 4.50 -15.46 10.49
C ALA A 49 5.69 -15.25 11.43
N ASP A 50 6.66 -14.42 11.02
CA ASP A 50 7.80 -13.99 11.80
C ASP A 50 8.17 -12.56 11.36
N ARG A 51 8.56 -11.69 12.31
CA ARG A 51 8.98 -10.32 12.02
C ARG A 51 10.24 -10.27 11.16
N GLU A 52 11.07 -11.30 11.23
CA GLU A 52 12.25 -11.43 10.37
C GLU A 52 11.89 -11.48 8.87
N LEU A 53 10.65 -11.84 8.51
CA LEU A 53 10.17 -11.74 7.13
C LEU A 53 10.11 -10.30 6.62
N ILE A 54 10.03 -9.31 7.52
CA ILE A 54 10.11 -7.88 7.17
C ILE A 54 11.55 -7.38 7.33
N LEU A 55 12.21 -7.75 8.42
CA LEU A 55 13.51 -7.20 8.80
C LEU A 55 14.67 -7.70 7.90
N GLN A 56 14.72 -9.00 7.60
CA GLN A 56 15.82 -9.56 6.80
C GLN A 56 15.84 -9.00 5.36
N PRO A 57 14.70 -8.93 4.63
CA PRO A 57 14.72 -8.33 3.29
C PRO A 57 15.07 -6.84 3.29
N LEU A 58 14.73 -6.09 4.35
CA LEU A 58 15.20 -4.71 4.50
C LEU A 58 16.73 -4.65 4.68
N GLU A 59 17.29 -5.50 5.53
CA GLU A 59 18.74 -5.60 5.73
C GLU A 59 19.47 -5.98 4.43
N ASP A 60 18.94 -6.94 3.67
CA ASP A 60 19.49 -7.35 2.37
C ASP A 60 19.50 -6.21 1.35
N LEU A 61 18.56 -5.28 1.46
CA LEU A 61 18.49 -4.03 0.67
C LEU A 61 19.40 -2.92 1.23
N GLY A 62 20.10 -3.16 2.34
CA GLY A 62 20.96 -2.21 3.04
C GLY A 62 20.17 -1.14 3.81
N ILE A 63 18.95 -1.46 4.26
CA ILE A 63 18.04 -0.55 4.96
C ILE A 63 17.89 -1.05 6.40
N ALA A 64 18.40 -0.29 7.37
CA ALA A 64 18.10 -0.55 8.76
C ALA A 64 16.68 -0.05 9.10
N PRO A 65 15.99 -0.61 10.11
CA PRO A 65 14.70 -0.08 10.55
C PRO A 65 14.76 1.42 10.90
N GLY A 66 15.91 1.89 11.41
CA GLY A 66 16.16 3.29 11.73
C GLY A 66 16.24 4.24 10.52
N ASP A 67 16.40 3.71 9.31
CA ASP A 67 16.45 4.48 8.06
C ASP A 67 15.05 4.77 7.49
N VAL A 68 14.02 4.08 7.98
CA VAL A 68 12.63 4.30 7.57
C VAL A 68 12.21 5.71 7.98
N THR A 69 11.66 6.47 7.03
CA THR A 69 11.28 7.88 7.21
C THR A 69 9.79 8.08 7.33
N ASP A 70 8.98 7.14 6.81
CA ASP A 70 7.53 7.22 6.81
C ASP A 70 6.93 5.80 6.79
N VAL A 71 5.76 5.65 7.38
CA VAL A 71 4.93 4.45 7.25
C VAL A 71 3.60 4.84 6.63
N VAL A 72 3.13 4.10 5.63
CA VAL A 72 1.79 4.26 5.07
C VAL A 72 0.96 3.05 5.45
N VAL A 73 -0.26 3.29 5.94
CA VAL A 73 -1.25 2.26 6.20
C VAL A 73 -2.40 2.42 5.21
N SER A 74 -2.62 1.38 4.40
CA SER A 74 -3.69 1.34 3.41
C SER A 74 -5.06 1.42 4.07
N HIS A 75 -5.22 0.73 5.20
CA HIS A 75 -6.40 0.74 6.06
C HIS A 75 -6.05 0.12 7.43
N HIS A 76 -7.03 0.02 8.34
CA HIS A 76 -6.77 -0.24 9.76
C HIS A 76 -6.99 -1.69 10.22
N HIS A 77 -7.01 -2.67 9.32
CA HIS A 77 -6.98 -4.07 9.78
C HIS A 77 -5.60 -4.42 10.35
N LEU A 78 -5.58 -5.29 11.37
CA LEU A 78 -4.36 -5.61 12.13
C LEU A 78 -3.32 -6.34 11.29
N ASP A 79 -3.77 -7.11 10.32
CA ASP A 79 -2.94 -7.78 9.33
C ASP A 79 -2.23 -6.84 8.35
N HIS A 80 -2.51 -5.53 8.41
CA HIS A 80 -1.80 -4.46 7.70
C HIS A 80 -1.04 -3.49 8.62
N THR A 81 -1.24 -3.55 9.95
CA THR A 81 -0.76 -2.51 10.88
C THR A 81 0.04 -3.01 12.08
N VAL A 82 0.01 -4.30 12.43
CA VAL A 82 0.53 -4.78 13.73
C VAL A 82 2.02 -4.55 13.97
N ASN A 83 2.83 -4.38 12.92
CA ASN A 83 4.28 -4.22 13.01
C ASN A 83 4.77 -2.79 12.69
N ILE A 84 3.91 -1.77 12.71
CA ILE A 84 4.32 -0.34 12.62
C ILE A 84 5.43 -0.01 13.64
N ALA A 85 5.33 -0.56 14.85
CA ALA A 85 6.29 -0.32 15.93
C ALA A 85 7.67 -0.97 15.73
N LEU A 86 7.93 -1.66 14.61
CA LEU A 86 9.28 -2.07 14.22
C LEU A 86 10.14 -0.88 13.81
N PHE A 87 9.53 0.24 13.43
CA PHE A 87 10.20 1.44 12.93
C PHE A 87 10.22 2.55 13.99
N PRO A 88 11.10 3.57 13.85
CA PRO A 88 11.13 4.72 14.76
C PRO A 88 9.81 5.49 14.80
N GLN A 89 9.71 6.48 15.68
CA GLN A 89 8.59 7.42 15.70
C GLN A 89 8.65 8.37 14.49
N VAL A 90 8.26 7.84 13.34
CA VAL A 90 8.15 8.57 12.07
C VAL A 90 6.69 8.87 11.75
N PRO A 91 6.43 9.78 10.78
CA PRO A 91 5.09 9.97 10.24
C PRO A 91 4.43 8.65 9.79
N VAL A 92 3.28 8.34 10.37
CA VAL A 92 2.36 7.27 9.97
C VAL A 92 1.19 7.91 9.25
N HIS A 93 1.00 7.56 7.98
CA HIS A 93 0.02 8.14 7.08
C HIS A 93 -1.18 7.20 6.94
N ASP A 94 -2.37 7.67 7.30
CA ASP A 94 -3.63 6.97 7.03
C ASP A 94 -4.55 7.83 6.14
N VAL A 95 -5.79 7.37 5.95
CA VAL A 95 -6.80 8.05 5.12
C VAL A 95 -7.14 9.48 5.53
N ALA A 96 -7.00 9.83 6.81
CA ALA A 96 -7.51 11.09 7.37
C ALA A 96 -6.50 11.85 8.23
N SER A 97 -5.31 11.31 8.43
CA SER A 97 -4.33 11.83 9.37
C SER A 97 -2.88 11.46 9.07
N VAL A 98 -2.00 12.20 9.73
CA VAL A 98 -0.59 11.84 9.93
C VAL A 98 -0.32 11.84 11.42
N ILE A 99 0.31 10.77 11.90
CA ILE A 99 0.64 10.60 13.32
C ILE A 99 2.15 10.49 13.45
N THR A 100 2.77 11.27 14.35
CA THR A 100 4.20 11.14 14.69
C THR A 100 4.35 11.16 16.20
N GLY A 101 4.71 10.02 16.80
CA GLY A 101 4.68 9.88 18.26
C GLY A 101 3.26 10.07 18.80
N ASP A 102 3.05 11.09 19.64
CA ASP A 102 1.75 11.50 20.17
C ASP A 102 1.13 12.71 19.44
N HIS A 103 1.79 13.21 18.38
CA HIS A 103 1.27 14.31 17.56
C HIS A 103 0.33 13.78 16.48
N PHE A 104 -0.91 14.28 16.48
CA PHE A 104 -1.94 13.99 15.48
C PHE A 104 -2.18 15.21 14.59
N GLU A 105 -2.00 15.05 13.29
CA GLU A 105 -2.36 16.03 12.26
C GLU A 105 -3.53 15.49 11.44
N ARG A 106 -4.63 16.26 11.34
CA ARG A 106 -5.72 15.91 10.41
C ARG A 106 -5.32 16.28 8.99
N ARG A 107 -5.19 15.29 8.11
CA ARG A 107 -4.87 15.47 6.70
C ARG A 107 -5.45 14.32 5.87
N ALA A 108 -6.40 14.62 5.00
CA ALA A 108 -6.94 13.61 4.09
C ALA A 108 -5.84 13.11 3.13
N ALA A 109 -5.83 11.81 2.85
CA ALA A 109 -4.82 11.18 2.00
C ALA A 109 -4.99 11.50 0.51
N ASP A 110 -6.22 11.76 0.04
CA ASP A 110 -6.50 11.87 -1.38
C ASP A 110 -5.67 12.98 -2.06
N GLY A 111 -4.86 12.57 -3.03
CA GLY A 111 -3.99 13.46 -3.79
C GLY A 111 -2.71 13.90 -3.08
N VAL A 112 -2.45 13.42 -1.85
CA VAL A 112 -1.21 13.74 -1.13
C VAL A 112 -0.01 13.17 -1.88
N GLN A 113 0.93 14.03 -2.24
CA GLN A 113 2.19 13.65 -2.86
C GLN A 113 3.28 13.57 -1.78
N LEU A 114 3.69 12.36 -1.39
CA LEU A 114 4.74 12.14 -0.38
C LEU A 114 6.13 12.45 -0.94
N THR A 115 6.34 12.10 -2.20
CA THR A 115 7.51 12.41 -3.01
C THR A 115 7.08 12.64 -4.45
N PRO A 116 7.94 13.14 -5.35
CA PRO A 116 7.61 13.26 -6.77
C PRO A 116 7.05 11.97 -7.39
N SER A 117 7.53 10.79 -6.95
CA SER A 117 7.10 9.50 -7.49
C SER A 117 6.10 8.73 -6.60
N VAL A 118 5.65 9.26 -5.46
CA VAL A 118 4.73 8.58 -4.54
C VAL A 118 3.52 9.46 -4.20
N ARG A 119 2.32 8.96 -4.50
CA ARG A 119 1.05 9.64 -4.25
C ARG A 119 0.08 8.73 -3.52
N LEU A 120 -0.67 9.28 -2.57
CA LEU A 120 -1.78 8.60 -1.91
C LEU A 120 -3.11 8.99 -2.58
N LEU A 121 -4.00 8.02 -2.73
CA LEU A 121 -5.35 8.20 -3.28
C LEU A 121 -6.34 7.60 -2.29
N ALA A 122 -7.44 8.31 -1.99
CA ALA A 122 -8.53 7.69 -1.26
C ALA A 122 -9.26 6.74 -2.20
N THR A 123 -9.31 5.46 -1.85
CA THR A 123 -9.90 4.40 -2.67
C THR A 123 -10.80 3.53 -1.81
N PRO A 124 -11.87 4.07 -1.21
CA PRO A 124 -12.74 3.30 -0.32
C PRO A 124 -13.33 2.10 -1.09
N GLY A 125 -13.26 0.91 -0.51
CA GLY A 125 -13.62 -0.32 -1.21
C GLY A 125 -13.73 -1.50 -0.27
N HIS A 126 -12.62 -2.18 0.03
CA HIS A 126 -12.58 -3.24 1.04
C HIS A 126 -13.03 -2.67 2.39
N THR A 127 -12.54 -1.48 2.74
CA THR A 127 -13.09 -0.66 3.81
C THR A 127 -13.40 0.78 3.35
N PRO A 128 -14.24 1.53 4.07
CA PRO A 128 -14.44 2.96 3.80
C PRO A 128 -13.19 3.82 4.02
N GLN A 129 -12.13 3.25 4.62
CA GLN A 129 -10.89 3.93 4.99
C GLN A 129 -9.74 3.59 4.02
N ASP A 130 -9.99 2.80 2.98
CA ASP A 130 -8.91 2.35 2.10
C ASP A 130 -8.27 3.50 1.34
N ILE A 131 -6.95 3.44 1.27
CA ILE A 131 -6.13 4.24 0.37
C ILE A 131 -5.28 3.34 -0.52
N THR A 132 -4.96 3.87 -1.70
CA THR A 132 -3.98 3.28 -2.62
C THR A 132 -2.72 4.14 -2.62
N THR A 133 -1.56 3.50 -2.44
CA THR A 133 -0.27 4.16 -2.65
C THR A 133 0.16 3.93 -4.09
N LEU A 134 0.14 4.99 -4.89
CA LEU A 134 0.56 5.00 -6.28
C LEU A 134 2.05 5.36 -6.37
N VAL A 135 2.83 4.51 -7.03
CA VAL A 135 4.29 4.61 -7.10
C VAL A 135 4.74 4.60 -8.55
N GLY A 136 5.41 5.66 -8.98
CA GLY A 136 6.05 5.71 -10.29
C GLY A 136 7.46 5.15 -10.24
N THR A 137 7.65 3.94 -10.78
CA THR A 137 8.98 3.35 -10.99
C THR A 137 9.45 3.60 -12.42
N ALA A 138 10.69 3.20 -12.74
CA ALA A 138 11.23 3.34 -14.09
C ALA A 138 10.39 2.59 -15.14
N ASP A 139 9.82 1.45 -14.76
CA ASP A 139 9.13 0.53 -15.67
C ASP A 139 7.60 0.55 -15.53
N ASP A 140 7.07 0.97 -14.37
CA ASP A 140 5.67 0.78 -14.02
C ASP A 140 5.04 1.96 -13.25
N VAL A 141 3.71 2.10 -13.34
CA VAL A 141 2.91 2.69 -12.26
C VAL A 141 2.45 1.54 -11.39
N VAL A 142 2.90 1.50 -10.14
CA VAL A 142 2.53 0.46 -9.19
C VAL A 142 1.48 0.98 -8.23
N ALA A 143 0.39 0.25 -8.05
CA ALA A 143 -0.62 0.53 -7.03
C ALA A 143 -0.50 -0.50 -5.89
N LEU A 144 -0.15 -0.04 -4.69
CA LEU A 144 -0.19 -0.83 -3.47
C LEU A 144 -1.55 -0.59 -2.80
N THR A 145 -2.39 -1.62 -2.72
CA THR A 145 -3.81 -1.45 -2.40
C THR A 145 -4.47 -2.73 -1.88
N HIS A 146 -5.56 -2.57 -1.12
CA HIS A 146 -6.44 -3.68 -0.70
C HIS A 146 -7.71 -3.82 -1.55
N LEU A 147 -7.84 -3.09 -2.66
CA LEU A 147 -8.97 -3.31 -3.57
C LEU A 147 -9.01 -4.75 -4.12
N TRP A 148 -7.88 -5.45 -4.13
CA TRP A 148 -7.80 -6.88 -4.40
C TRP A 148 -7.05 -7.58 -3.27
N TRP A 149 -7.54 -8.76 -2.88
CA TRP A 149 -6.82 -9.64 -1.97
C TRP A 149 -5.66 -10.33 -2.71
N THR A 150 -5.95 -10.97 -3.84
CA THR A 150 -4.96 -11.54 -4.76
C THR A 150 -5.35 -11.24 -6.20
N ALA A 151 -4.51 -11.62 -7.17
CA ALA A 151 -4.80 -11.50 -8.60
C ALA A 151 -6.04 -12.29 -9.01
N GLU A 152 -6.29 -13.43 -8.35
CA GLU A 152 -7.39 -14.36 -8.62
C GLU A 152 -8.69 -14.00 -7.90
N GLY A 153 -8.65 -12.99 -7.02
CA GLY A 153 -9.82 -12.47 -6.34
C GLY A 153 -9.75 -12.57 -4.81
N PRO A 154 -10.91 -12.64 -4.13
CA PRO A 154 -12.24 -12.86 -4.71
C PRO A 154 -12.71 -11.68 -5.57
N ALA A 155 -13.47 -11.98 -6.63
CA ALA A 155 -14.08 -10.94 -7.46
C ALA A 155 -15.11 -10.13 -6.66
N ASP A 156 -15.93 -10.83 -5.87
CA ASP A 156 -16.77 -10.22 -4.85
C ASP A 156 -16.05 -10.31 -3.50
N ASP A 157 -15.53 -9.20 -2.99
CA ASP A 157 -15.01 -9.15 -1.63
C ASP A 157 -16.15 -9.41 -0.63
N PRO A 158 -16.09 -10.45 0.21
CA PRO A 158 -17.15 -10.74 1.16
C PRO A 158 -17.21 -9.76 2.35
N TYR A 159 -16.19 -8.93 2.54
CA TYR A 159 -16.08 -7.96 3.63
C TYR A 159 -16.33 -6.52 3.19
N THR A 160 -16.42 -6.25 1.87
CA THR A 160 -16.74 -4.91 1.39
C THR A 160 -18.14 -4.47 1.84
N PRO A 161 -18.29 -3.25 2.39
CA PRO A 161 -19.60 -2.71 2.71
C PRO A 161 -20.39 -2.25 1.48
N ASP A 162 -19.70 -1.98 0.36
CA ASP A 162 -20.29 -1.43 -0.87
C ASP A 162 -19.54 -1.97 -2.10
N ARG A 163 -20.16 -2.93 -2.80
CA ARG A 163 -19.58 -3.60 -3.95
C ARG A 163 -19.47 -2.70 -5.18
N ASP A 164 -20.41 -1.77 -5.35
CA ASP A 164 -20.41 -0.86 -6.49
C ASP A 164 -19.28 0.17 -6.31
N GLN A 165 -19.08 0.65 -5.08
CA GLN A 165 -17.95 1.52 -4.74
C GLN A 165 -16.61 0.80 -4.90
N LEU A 166 -16.48 -0.45 -4.43
CA LEU A 166 -15.27 -1.26 -4.64
C LEU A 166 -14.96 -1.38 -6.14
N ARG A 167 -15.98 -1.65 -6.95
CA ARG A 167 -15.83 -1.76 -8.40
C ARG A 167 -15.39 -0.46 -9.05
N GLU A 168 -16.00 0.66 -8.67
CA GLU A 168 -15.61 1.99 -9.14
C GLU A 168 -14.12 2.27 -8.84
N GLN A 169 -13.66 1.96 -7.62
CA GLN A 169 -12.26 2.19 -7.25
C GLN A 169 -11.29 1.23 -7.97
N ARG A 170 -11.70 -0.02 -8.21
CA ARG A 170 -10.91 -0.95 -9.02
C ARG A 170 -10.77 -0.44 -10.45
N GLU A 171 -11.85 -0.02 -11.08
CA GLU A 171 -11.84 0.59 -12.42
C GLU A 171 -10.93 1.85 -12.45
N ARG A 172 -11.03 2.71 -11.44
CA ARG A 172 -10.18 3.90 -11.29
C ARG A 172 -8.70 3.54 -11.17
N VAL A 173 -8.32 2.62 -10.28
CA VAL A 173 -6.91 2.22 -10.09
C VAL A 173 -6.35 1.53 -11.33
N LEU A 174 -7.16 0.72 -12.02
CA LEU A 174 -6.75 0.05 -13.26
C LEU A 174 -6.56 0.98 -14.45
N ALA A 175 -7.20 2.14 -14.44
CA ALA A 175 -6.93 3.19 -15.44
C ALA A 175 -5.57 3.88 -15.21
N LEU A 176 -4.98 3.74 -14.02
CA LEU A 176 -3.73 4.41 -13.62
C LEU A 176 -2.55 3.44 -13.57
N ALA A 177 -2.74 2.24 -13.01
CA ALA A 177 -1.68 1.31 -12.64
C ALA A 177 -1.36 0.30 -13.75
N THR A 178 -0.08 0.06 -13.99
CA THR A 178 0.42 -1.02 -14.88
C THR A 178 0.81 -2.28 -14.11
N LEU A 179 0.98 -2.16 -12.79
CA LEU A 179 1.24 -3.25 -11.86
C LEU A 179 0.45 -3.01 -10.56
N VAL A 180 -0.14 -4.06 -9.99
CA VAL A 180 -0.86 -3.99 -8.72
C VAL A 180 -0.16 -4.89 -7.71
N VAL A 181 0.09 -4.35 -6.52
CA VAL A 181 0.51 -5.10 -5.33
C VAL A 181 -0.73 -5.25 -4.44
N PRO A 182 -1.36 -6.44 -4.41
CA PRO A 182 -2.60 -6.64 -3.69
C PRO A 182 -2.37 -6.84 -2.19
N GLY A 183 -3.46 -6.82 -1.40
CA GLY A 183 -3.39 -6.91 0.05
C GLY A 183 -2.81 -8.24 0.58
N HIS A 184 -2.96 -9.34 -0.15
CA HIS A 184 -2.66 -10.70 0.33
C HIS A 184 -2.03 -11.61 -0.74
N GLY A 185 -1.04 -11.14 -1.49
CA GLY A 185 -0.41 -11.99 -2.50
C GLY A 185 0.68 -11.32 -3.34
N PRO A 186 1.19 -12.02 -4.37
CA PRO A 186 2.19 -11.49 -5.29
C PRO A 186 1.62 -10.34 -6.11
N ALA A 187 2.52 -9.45 -6.56
CA ALA A 187 2.18 -8.41 -7.51
C ALA A 187 1.73 -9.02 -8.85
N PHE A 188 0.79 -8.38 -9.54
CA PHE A 188 0.28 -8.85 -10.82
C PHE A 188 0.08 -7.70 -11.82
N ARG A 189 0.22 -8.02 -13.11
CA ARG A 189 -0.11 -7.12 -14.20
C ARG A 189 -1.60 -7.27 -14.54
N PRO A 190 -2.39 -6.20 -14.51
CA PRO A 190 -3.80 -6.31 -14.84
C PRO A 190 -4.04 -6.76 -16.28
N GLY A 191 -5.09 -7.55 -16.47
CA GLY A 191 -5.50 -8.07 -17.77
C GLY A 191 -7.03 -8.04 -17.95
N PRO A 192 -7.53 -8.63 -19.05
CA PRO A 192 -8.96 -8.73 -19.33
C PRO A 192 -9.76 -9.45 -18.23
N ASP A 193 -9.11 -10.42 -17.56
CA ASP A 193 -9.74 -11.25 -16.53
C ASP A 193 -9.59 -10.69 -15.11
N THR A 194 -8.88 -9.56 -14.93
CA THR A 194 -8.73 -8.93 -13.61
C THR A 194 -10.10 -8.44 -13.11
N PRO A 195 -10.56 -8.87 -11.92
CA PRO A 195 -11.83 -8.43 -11.38
C PRO A 195 -11.95 -6.91 -11.33
N ARG A 196 -13.06 -6.40 -11.88
CA ARG A 196 -13.48 -5.00 -11.84
C ARG A 196 -14.47 -4.85 -10.71
#